data_AF-A0A5Q3L7B8-F1
#
_entry.id   AF-A0A5Q3L7B8-F1
#
_cell.length_a   1.000
_cell.length_b   1.000
_cell.length_c   1.000
_cell.angle_alpha   90.00
_cell.angle_beta   90.00
_cell.angle_gamma   90.00
#
_symmetry.space_group_name_H-M   'P 1'
#
loop_
_entity.id
_entity.type
_entity.pdbx_description
1 polymer ?
#
loop_
_entity_poly.entity_id
_entity_poly.type
_entity_poly.pdbx_seq_one_letter_code
_entity_poly.pdbx_strand_id
1 'polypeptide(L)'
;MSADFYSMLNRYVGRRICLTLHGQTNIWGKVAAVYYDGLRLSQAIVSTDFDSYTGFDQPISARGEPSSRETMVHVNQILAVTCLEEDLPEVEESPSQTASNAEKPLVVETLVLEVGSALYESLSKEKEESFEDQTSALRQRIASDLGLFLPDWRLQKSKQLEEDEFVVKVRGVRVGKGTVFPKRFLALARRPFLKPLATESVAPSLLPYGVTGWWIRRPEREMAEAHGYEVLDMVGFLVLHLEEIVRLNAARLFGRQQLQELLDQTRTIAPSLVEEVIPEMLSPRKLQKVLRLLLREQVPVRDMETILETISDWQHEVREPRELADKLRLALASVLVERCQNEQNTLEVILLDPALESALSRLLRNVNRSVGMTLGLTPKQRSVLLSALEEELEEAQIQGRSQVVLTSARLRSPLWQLLSSRLPHCHVLSHEEVEQSGEHMESTGMVFHTEGFPADEPIEKEPTFRESTPARKK
;
A
#
# COMPACT_ATOMS: atom_id res chain seq x y z
N MET A 1 -28.10 -32.94 16.88
CA MET A 1 -28.31 -33.55 15.55
C MET A 1 -29.71 -33.22 15.09
N SER A 2 -29.99 -32.52 14.00
CA SER A 2 -29.32 -31.38 13.35
C SER A 2 -30.42 -30.66 12.53
N ALA A 3 -30.39 -29.33 12.48
CA ALA A 3 -31.20 -28.58 11.50
C ALA A 3 -30.88 -29.05 10.06
N ASP A 4 -29.65 -29.53 9.85
CA ASP A 4 -29.19 -30.15 8.61
C ASP A 4 -29.92 -31.46 8.28
N PHE A 5 -30.26 -32.30 9.26
CA PHE A 5 -30.99 -33.56 9.01
C PHE A 5 -32.43 -33.30 8.62
N TYR A 6 -33.09 -32.33 9.27
CA TYR A 6 -34.43 -31.89 8.91
C TYR A 6 -34.46 -31.34 7.47
N SER A 7 -33.49 -30.48 7.12
CA SER A 7 -33.32 -29.96 5.76
C SER A 7 -33.02 -31.06 4.73
N MET A 8 -32.24 -32.07 5.09
CA MET A 8 -31.93 -33.22 4.23
C MET A 8 -33.20 -34.06 3.97
N LEU A 9 -33.94 -34.41 5.02
CA LEU A 9 -35.15 -35.24 4.93
C LEU A 9 -36.29 -34.53 4.18
N ASN A 10 -36.39 -33.20 4.32
CA ASN A 10 -37.42 -32.42 3.63
C ASN A 10 -37.30 -32.50 2.09
N ARG A 11 -36.10 -32.80 1.56
CA ARG A 11 -35.88 -33.03 0.11
C ARG A 11 -36.56 -34.31 -0.41
N TYR A 12 -36.91 -35.24 0.48
CA TYR A 12 -37.54 -36.50 0.12
C TYR A 12 -39.07 -36.47 0.23
N VAL A 13 -39.68 -35.34 0.64
CA VAL A 13 -41.14 -35.20 0.69
C VAL A 13 -41.74 -35.48 -0.68
N GLY A 14 -42.71 -36.40 -0.74
CA GLY A 14 -43.33 -36.85 -1.96
C GLY A 14 -42.56 -37.94 -2.72
N ARG A 15 -41.37 -38.37 -2.27
CA ARG A 15 -40.59 -39.46 -2.88
C ARG A 15 -40.76 -40.79 -2.13
N ARG A 16 -40.53 -41.90 -2.83
CA ARG A 16 -40.51 -43.24 -2.24
C ARG A 16 -39.11 -43.56 -1.73
N ILE A 17 -39.02 -43.85 -0.44
CA ILE A 17 -37.76 -44.14 0.24
C ILE A 17 -37.84 -45.46 1.00
N CYS A 18 -36.67 -46.06 1.21
CA CYS A 18 -36.44 -47.12 2.18
C CYS A 18 -35.76 -46.51 3.41
N LEU A 19 -36.34 -46.73 4.58
CA LEU A 19 -35.74 -46.40 5.87
C LEU A 19 -35.26 -47.67 6.55
N THR A 20 -33.97 -47.72 6.89
CA THR A 20 -33.42 -48.80 7.73
C THR A 20 -33.39 -48.31 9.18
N LEU A 21 -34.04 -49.04 10.09
CA LEU A 21 -34.12 -48.69 11.50
C LEU A 21 -33.10 -49.45 12.36
N HIS A 22 -32.80 -48.89 13.54
CA HIS A 22 -32.08 -49.61 14.60
C HIS A 22 -32.83 -50.91 14.97
N GLY A 23 -32.18 -52.06 14.74
CA GLY A 23 -32.80 -53.39 14.87
C GLY A 23 -33.05 -54.13 13.56
N GLN A 24 -32.44 -53.69 12.44
CA GLN A 24 -32.47 -54.35 11.12
C GLN A 24 -33.87 -54.48 10.49
N THR A 25 -34.80 -53.61 10.88
CA THR A 25 -36.12 -53.52 10.25
C THR A 25 -36.08 -52.49 9.12
N ASN A 26 -36.55 -52.87 7.94
CA ASN A 26 -36.64 -51.97 6.78
C ASN A 26 -38.09 -51.56 6.54
N ILE A 27 -38.33 -50.25 6.42
CA ILE A 27 -39.64 -49.68 6.13
C ILE A 27 -39.60 -48.98 4.77
N TRP A 28 -40.45 -49.44 3.85
CA TRP A 28 -40.61 -48.86 2.52
C TRP A 28 -41.86 -48.01 2.50
N GLY A 29 -41.80 -46.78 2.00
CA GLY A 29 -42.98 -45.92 1.90
C GLY A 29 -42.73 -44.60 1.19
N LYS A 30 -43.80 -43.86 0.91
CA LYS A 30 -43.72 -42.50 0.35
C LYS A 30 -43.69 -41.48 1.48
N VAL A 31 -42.74 -40.54 1.48
CA VAL A 31 -42.69 -39.49 2.51
C VAL A 31 -43.87 -38.54 2.33
N ALA A 32 -44.80 -38.54 3.29
CA ALA A 32 -45.96 -37.66 3.29
C ALA A 32 -45.64 -36.32 3.95
N ALA A 33 -44.90 -36.33 5.06
CA ALA A 33 -44.48 -35.11 5.76
C ALA A 33 -43.25 -35.39 6.64
N VAL A 34 -42.42 -34.35 6.86
CA VAL A 34 -41.27 -34.37 7.77
C VAL A 34 -41.51 -33.40 8.92
N TYR A 35 -41.52 -33.92 10.13
CA TYR A 35 -41.59 -33.18 11.38
C TYR A 35 -40.20 -33.08 12.01
N TYR A 36 -40.06 -32.18 12.97
CA TYR A 36 -38.77 -31.93 13.61
C TYR A 36 -38.22 -33.17 14.33
N ASP A 37 -39.10 -34.09 14.76
CA ASP A 37 -38.78 -35.29 15.54
C ASP A 37 -39.11 -36.61 14.83
N GLY A 38 -39.63 -36.59 13.58
CA GLY A 38 -39.98 -37.80 12.84
C GLY A 38 -40.47 -37.58 11.41
N LEU A 39 -40.56 -38.67 10.64
CA LEU A 39 -41.16 -38.71 9.31
C LEU A 39 -42.46 -39.48 9.31
N ARG A 40 -43.46 -38.96 8.59
CA ARG A 40 -44.69 -39.69 8.27
C ARG A 40 -44.55 -40.31 6.88
N LEU A 41 -44.60 -41.64 6.82
CA LEU A 41 -44.65 -42.41 5.58
C LEU A 41 -46.09 -42.83 5.29
N SER A 42 -46.53 -42.67 4.04
CA SER A 42 -47.77 -43.25 3.54
C SER A 42 -47.48 -44.49 2.70
N GLN A 43 -48.44 -45.42 2.67
CA GLN A 43 -48.30 -46.72 1.99
C GLN A 43 -47.09 -47.52 2.50
N ALA A 44 -46.90 -47.54 3.83
CA ALA A 44 -45.71 -48.10 4.44
C ALA A 44 -45.78 -49.64 4.52
N ILE A 45 -44.71 -50.32 4.10
CA ILE A 45 -44.52 -51.76 4.19
C ILE A 45 -43.29 -52.03 5.06
N VAL A 46 -43.46 -52.82 6.13
CA VAL A 46 -42.40 -53.19 7.07
C VAL A 46 -41.94 -54.61 6.76
N SER A 47 -40.63 -54.81 6.62
CA SER A 47 -40.01 -56.14 6.52
C SER A 47 -38.91 -56.29 7.56
N THR A 48 -38.86 -57.47 8.20
CA THR A 48 -37.86 -57.85 9.21
C THR A 48 -36.84 -58.88 8.71
N ASP A 49 -36.98 -59.36 7.47
CA ASP A 49 -36.07 -60.37 6.92
C ASP A 49 -34.84 -59.71 6.28
N PHE A 50 -33.67 -60.08 6.80
CA PHE A 50 -32.38 -59.51 6.40
C PHE A 50 -31.86 -60.06 5.05
N ASP A 51 -32.44 -61.15 4.54
CA ASP A 51 -31.86 -61.98 3.46
C ASP A 51 -32.79 -62.18 2.24
N SER A 52 -33.23 -61.07 1.62
CA SER A 52 -33.65 -61.11 0.21
C SER A 52 -33.23 -59.86 -0.55
N TYR A 53 -31.92 -59.74 -0.75
CA TYR A 53 -31.38 -59.08 -1.94
C TYR A 53 -31.71 -59.97 -3.16
N THR A 54 -32.94 -59.88 -3.64
CA THR A 54 -33.31 -60.37 -4.97
C THR A 54 -34.15 -59.33 -5.69
N GLY A 55 -33.51 -58.66 -6.65
CA GLY A 55 -34.19 -58.00 -7.76
C GLY A 55 -34.76 -56.63 -7.47
N PHE A 56 -34.01 -55.61 -7.89
CA PHE A 56 -34.46 -54.24 -8.12
C PHE A 56 -35.54 -54.11 -9.23
N ASP A 57 -36.24 -55.20 -9.60
CA ASP A 57 -37.10 -55.25 -10.79
C ASP A 57 -38.25 -56.28 -10.69
N GLN A 58 -39.04 -56.25 -9.59
CA GLN A 58 -40.31 -56.98 -9.52
C GLN A 58 -41.52 -56.04 -9.34
N PRO A 59 -42.60 -56.22 -10.13
CA PRO A 59 -43.81 -55.42 -10.00
C PRO A 59 -44.53 -55.65 -8.67
N ILE A 60 -45.29 -54.63 -8.25
CA ILE A 60 -45.92 -54.43 -6.92
C ILE A 60 -46.86 -55.58 -6.48
N SER A 61 -47.22 -56.52 -7.35
CA SER A 61 -48.18 -57.60 -7.09
C SER A 61 -47.65 -58.78 -6.25
N ALA A 62 -46.35 -58.83 -5.91
CA ALA A 62 -45.74 -59.95 -5.17
C ALA A 62 -45.32 -59.62 -3.72
N ARG A 63 -45.69 -58.45 -3.20
CA ARG A 63 -45.46 -58.07 -1.79
C ARG A 63 -46.83 -57.88 -1.15
N GLY A 64 -47.04 -58.46 0.03
CA GLY A 64 -48.34 -58.57 0.70
C GLY A 64 -49.19 -57.30 0.66
N GLU A 65 -50.50 -57.47 0.64
CA GLU A 65 -51.51 -56.42 0.40
C GLU A 65 -51.13 -55.08 1.05
N PRO A 66 -51.16 -53.97 0.30
CA PRO A 66 -50.82 -52.66 0.84
C PRO A 66 -51.87 -52.29 1.89
N SER A 67 -51.56 -52.58 3.16
CA SER A 67 -52.33 -52.01 4.26
C SER A 67 -52.19 -50.50 4.12
N SER A 68 -53.31 -49.79 4.06
CA SER A 68 -53.39 -48.33 4.05
C SER A 68 -52.98 -47.75 5.41
N ARG A 69 -51.81 -48.15 5.91
CA ARG A 69 -51.22 -47.69 7.16
C ARG A 69 -50.25 -46.56 6.85
N GLU A 70 -50.53 -45.43 7.47
CA GLU A 70 -49.55 -44.38 7.65
C GLU A 70 -48.70 -44.72 8.87
N THR A 71 -47.39 -44.58 8.74
CA THR A 71 -46.44 -44.91 9.81
C THR A 71 -45.60 -43.69 10.14
N MET A 72 -45.52 -43.35 11.42
CA MET A 72 -44.61 -42.32 11.92
C MET A 72 -43.32 -43.00 12.39
N VAL A 73 -42.17 -42.50 11.91
CA VAL A 73 -40.84 -43.00 12.26
C VAL A 73 -40.05 -41.85 12.88
N HIS A 74 -39.59 -42.02 14.11
CA HIS A 74 -38.78 -40.99 14.78
C HIS A 74 -37.36 -40.96 14.23
N VAL A 75 -36.80 -39.75 14.06
CA VAL A 75 -35.47 -39.55 13.43
C VAL A 75 -34.36 -40.33 14.15
N ASN A 76 -34.43 -40.43 15.47
CA ASN A 76 -33.44 -41.15 16.29
C ASN A 76 -33.44 -42.68 16.05
N GLN A 77 -34.44 -43.22 15.36
CA GLN A 77 -34.50 -44.64 15.01
C GLN A 77 -33.92 -44.93 13.61
N ILE A 78 -33.66 -43.90 12.80
CA ILE A 78 -33.27 -44.03 11.40
C ILE A 78 -31.75 -44.14 11.29
N LEU A 79 -31.29 -45.26 10.73
CA LEU A 79 -29.89 -45.52 10.47
C LEU A 79 -29.46 -45.03 9.08
N ALA A 80 -30.30 -45.27 8.06
CA ALA A 80 -30.02 -44.91 6.67
C ALA A 80 -31.31 -44.64 5.90
N VAL A 81 -31.20 -43.77 4.89
CA VAL A 81 -32.28 -43.43 3.95
C VAL A 81 -31.81 -43.68 2.52
N THR A 82 -32.53 -44.52 1.79
CA THR A 82 -32.23 -44.83 0.38
C THR A 82 -33.43 -44.45 -0.48
N CYS A 83 -33.23 -43.66 -1.54
CA CYS A 83 -34.30 -43.25 -2.46
C CYS A 83 -34.20 -44.02 -3.77
N LEU A 84 -35.34 -44.38 -4.35
CA LEU A 84 -35.41 -44.97 -5.69
C LEU A 84 -35.58 -43.85 -6.73
N GLU A 85 -34.92 -44.03 -7.87
CA GLU A 85 -34.91 -43.26 -9.13
C GLU A 85 -33.77 -42.24 -9.35
N GLU A 86 -33.01 -42.57 -10.40
CA GLU A 86 -32.02 -41.79 -11.13
C GLU A 86 -32.73 -40.68 -11.90
N ASP A 87 -32.48 -39.44 -11.51
CA ASP A 87 -32.44 -38.25 -12.36
C ASP A 87 -32.18 -37.06 -11.42
N LEU A 88 -30.91 -36.68 -11.32
CA LEU A 88 -30.47 -35.41 -10.75
C LEU A 88 -30.53 -34.37 -11.87
N PRO A 89 -31.55 -33.49 -11.96
CA PRO A 89 -31.49 -32.39 -12.90
C PRO A 89 -30.49 -31.32 -12.41
N GLU A 90 -29.73 -30.84 -13.38
CA GLU A 90 -28.70 -29.80 -13.31
C GLU A 90 -29.17 -28.54 -12.57
N VAL A 91 -28.22 -27.95 -11.86
CA VAL A 91 -28.39 -26.74 -11.08
C VAL A 91 -28.54 -25.54 -12.04
N GLU A 92 -29.76 -25.12 -12.31
CA GLU A 92 -30.04 -23.73 -12.71
C GLU A 92 -29.96 -22.85 -11.45
N GLU A 93 -28.80 -22.21 -11.25
CA GLU A 93 -28.64 -21.17 -10.24
C GLU A 93 -29.37 -19.89 -10.69
N SER A 94 -30.47 -19.59 -10.01
CA SER A 94 -30.97 -18.22 -9.83
C SER A 94 -31.20 -17.98 -8.33
N PRO A 95 -30.80 -16.80 -7.81
CA PRO A 95 -30.19 -16.69 -6.50
C PRO A 95 -31.24 -16.70 -5.38
N SER A 96 -31.32 -17.80 -4.64
CA SER A 96 -31.91 -17.77 -3.30
C SER A 96 -30.91 -17.11 -2.36
N GLN A 97 -31.37 -16.01 -1.77
CA GLN A 97 -30.69 -15.24 -0.72
C GLN A 97 -30.53 -16.11 0.53
N THR A 98 -29.53 -16.99 0.52
CA THR A 98 -29.06 -17.65 1.72
C THR A 98 -28.11 -16.67 2.40
N ALA A 99 -28.50 -16.21 3.60
CA ALA A 99 -27.67 -15.39 4.46
C ALA A 99 -26.31 -16.07 4.68
N SER A 100 -25.30 -15.64 3.94
CA SER A 100 -23.91 -16.05 4.11
C SER A 100 -23.26 -15.20 5.19
N ASN A 101 -23.61 -15.45 6.45
CA ASN A 101 -22.69 -15.17 7.55
C ASN A 101 -21.81 -16.40 7.82
N ALA A 102 -21.13 -16.87 6.77
CA ALA A 102 -19.77 -17.33 6.97
C ALA A 102 -19.01 -16.06 7.33
N GLU A 103 -18.48 -15.97 8.56
CA GLU A 103 -17.63 -14.86 8.98
C GLU A 103 -16.46 -14.75 8.00
N LYS A 104 -16.65 -13.95 6.95
CA LYS A 104 -15.58 -13.62 6.02
C LYS A 104 -14.48 -13.01 6.87
N PRO A 105 -13.22 -13.47 6.75
CA PRO A 105 -12.14 -12.80 7.42
C PRO A 105 -12.23 -11.31 7.06
N LEU A 106 -12.13 -10.45 8.07
CA LEU A 106 -12.10 -9.01 7.86
C LEU A 106 -10.79 -8.68 7.12
N VAL A 107 -10.81 -8.80 5.80
CA VAL A 107 -9.68 -8.46 4.94
C VAL A 107 -9.69 -6.94 4.81
N VAL A 108 -8.73 -6.29 5.47
CA VAL A 108 -8.49 -4.86 5.28
C VAL A 108 -7.79 -4.70 3.94
N GLU A 109 -8.51 -4.16 2.95
CA GLU A 109 -7.96 -3.84 1.65
C GLU A 109 -6.84 -2.80 1.78
N THR A 110 -5.72 -3.05 1.09
CA THR A 110 -4.52 -2.23 1.22
C THR A 110 -4.65 -0.89 0.50
N LEU A 111 -5.21 -0.88 -0.72
CA LEU A 111 -5.40 0.30 -1.56
C LEU A 111 -6.87 0.37 -2.00
N VAL A 112 -7.58 1.41 -1.57
CA VAL A 112 -8.99 1.62 -1.92
C VAL A 112 -9.19 3.04 -2.40
N LEU A 113 -9.87 3.18 -3.53
CA LEU A 113 -10.36 4.45 -4.06
C LEU A 113 -11.88 4.49 -3.89
N GLU A 114 -12.34 5.29 -2.94
CA GLU A 114 -13.76 5.59 -2.77
C GLU A 114 -14.15 6.78 -3.64
N VAL A 115 -15.23 6.64 -4.42
CA VAL A 115 -15.70 7.70 -5.32
C VAL A 115 -17.18 7.97 -5.14
N GLY A 116 -17.58 9.21 -5.42
CA GLY A 116 -18.97 9.63 -5.56
C GLY A 116 -19.72 8.88 -6.65
N SER A 117 -21.04 8.98 -6.66
CA SER A 117 -21.89 8.22 -7.58
C SER A 117 -21.67 8.55 -9.06
N ALA A 118 -21.48 9.83 -9.41
CA ALA A 118 -21.27 10.25 -10.79
C ALA A 118 -19.87 9.87 -11.29
N LEU A 119 -18.85 10.00 -10.44
CA LEU A 119 -17.50 9.51 -10.71
C LEU A 119 -17.46 8.00 -10.94
N TYR A 120 -18.13 7.22 -10.09
CA TYR A 120 -18.17 5.77 -10.23
C TYR A 120 -18.74 5.35 -11.58
N GLU A 121 -19.84 5.97 -12.00
CA GLU A 121 -20.44 5.70 -13.30
C GLU A 121 -19.56 6.14 -14.46
N SER A 122 -18.82 7.25 -14.31
CA SER A 122 -17.90 7.74 -15.34
C SER A 122 -16.74 6.76 -15.51
N LEU A 123 -16.11 6.33 -14.41
CA LEU A 123 -15.04 5.34 -14.39
C LEU A 123 -15.49 3.95 -14.87
N SER A 124 -16.75 3.56 -14.62
CA SER A 124 -17.28 2.28 -15.11
C SER A 124 -17.71 2.32 -16.58
N LYS A 125 -18.13 3.48 -17.10
CA LYS A 125 -18.62 3.65 -18.48
C LYS A 125 -17.50 3.99 -19.46
N GLU A 126 -16.52 4.78 -19.04
CA GLU A 126 -15.27 4.96 -19.76
C GLU A 126 -14.44 3.68 -19.60
N LYS A 127 -14.84 2.62 -20.34
CA LYS A 127 -14.21 1.31 -20.45
C LYS A 127 -13.33 0.94 -19.25
N GLU A 128 -13.77 0.01 -18.40
CA GLU A 128 -12.97 -0.55 -17.30
C GLU A 128 -11.50 -0.82 -17.67
N GLU A 129 -11.22 -1.16 -18.94
CA GLU A 129 -9.89 -1.21 -19.55
C GLU A 129 -9.01 0.03 -19.26
N SER A 130 -9.50 1.28 -19.39
CA SER A 130 -8.63 2.47 -19.27
C SER A 130 -8.18 2.80 -17.84
N PHE A 131 -8.99 2.59 -16.81
CA PHE A 131 -8.56 2.87 -15.42
C PHE A 131 -7.71 1.73 -14.86
N GLU A 132 -8.09 0.48 -15.14
CA GLU A 132 -7.30 -0.69 -14.75
C GLU A 132 -5.93 -0.69 -15.45
N ASP A 133 -5.87 -0.35 -16.74
CA ASP A 133 -4.61 -0.26 -17.49
C ASP A 133 -3.71 0.85 -16.93
N GLN A 134 -4.25 2.04 -16.68
CA GLN A 134 -3.48 3.16 -16.13
C GLN A 134 -3.00 2.91 -14.71
N THR A 135 -3.83 2.27 -13.87
CA THR A 135 -3.40 1.90 -12.52
C THR A 135 -2.41 0.73 -12.54
N SER A 136 -2.53 -0.23 -13.47
CA SER A 136 -1.54 -1.28 -13.69
C SER A 136 -0.19 -0.71 -14.14
N ALA A 137 -0.20 0.22 -15.09
CA ALA A 137 0.97 0.96 -15.53
C ALA A 137 1.61 1.75 -14.37
N LEU A 138 0.81 2.40 -13.52
CA LEU A 138 1.30 3.06 -12.31
C LEU A 138 2.02 2.06 -11.38
N ARG A 139 1.47 0.87 -11.15
CA ARG A 139 2.15 -0.15 -10.32
C ARG A 139 3.49 -0.57 -10.92
N GLN A 140 3.55 -0.76 -12.24
CA GLN A 140 4.79 -1.11 -12.93
C GLN A 140 5.83 0.01 -12.80
N ARG A 141 5.42 1.27 -12.97
CA ARG A 141 6.30 2.43 -12.73
C ARG A 141 6.82 2.46 -11.29
N ILE A 142 5.95 2.31 -10.28
CA ILE A 142 6.40 2.31 -8.87
C ILE A 142 7.32 1.13 -8.56
N ALA A 143 7.05 -0.05 -9.13
CA ALA A 143 7.92 -1.21 -8.98
C ALA A 143 9.30 -0.96 -9.62
N SER A 144 9.34 -0.38 -10.82
CA SER A 144 10.59 -0.03 -11.52
C SER A 144 11.35 1.10 -10.83
N ASP A 145 10.66 2.14 -10.38
CA ASP A 145 11.26 3.33 -9.80
C ASP A 145 11.76 3.13 -8.38
N LEU A 146 10.99 2.42 -7.55
CA LEU A 146 11.23 2.30 -6.10
C LEU A 146 11.54 0.86 -5.67
N GLY A 147 11.28 -0.17 -6.48
CA GLY A 147 11.34 -1.56 -6.04
C GLY A 147 10.17 -1.95 -5.13
N LEU A 148 9.03 -1.26 -5.26
CA LEU A 148 7.83 -1.50 -4.44
C LEU A 148 6.71 -2.14 -5.26
N PHE A 149 6.41 -3.41 -4.98
CA PHE A 149 5.27 -4.13 -5.56
C PHE A 149 3.96 -3.76 -4.85
N LEU A 150 3.00 -3.24 -5.61
CA LEU A 150 1.72 -2.78 -5.09
C LEU A 150 0.59 -3.79 -5.41
N PRO A 151 -0.38 -3.97 -4.51
CA PRO A 151 -1.61 -4.70 -4.84
C PRO A 151 -2.49 -3.89 -5.81
N ASP A 152 -3.52 -4.53 -6.36
CA ASP A 152 -4.51 -3.85 -7.20
C ASP A 152 -5.32 -2.80 -6.42
N TRP A 153 -5.79 -1.79 -7.15
CA TRP A 153 -6.67 -0.76 -6.62
C TRP A 153 -8.11 -1.27 -6.57
N ARG A 154 -8.74 -1.14 -5.40
CA ARG A 154 -10.17 -1.43 -5.24
C ARG A 154 -10.99 -0.17 -5.43
N LEU A 155 -11.80 -0.12 -6.48
CA LEU A 155 -12.75 0.97 -6.71
C LEU A 155 -14.04 0.69 -5.92
N GLN A 156 -14.44 1.62 -5.05
CA GLN A 156 -15.65 1.51 -4.23
C GLN A 156 -16.56 2.72 -4.41
N LYS A 157 -17.86 2.47 -4.59
CA LYS A 157 -18.88 3.53 -4.62
C LYS A 157 -19.26 3.91 -3.19
N SER A 158 -19.10 5.18 -2.84
CA SER A 158 -19.54 5.72 -1.55
C SER A 158 -20.74 6.64 -1.72
N LYS A 159 -21.77 6.45 -0.88
CA LYS A 159 -22.93 7.36 -0.79
C LYS A 159 -22.68 8.56 0.13
N GLN A 160 -21.55 8.56 0.84
CA GLN A 160 -21.19 9.63 1.79
C GLN A 160 -20.36 10.75 1.13
N LEU A 161 -19.92 10.53 -0.11
CA LEU A 161 -19.14 11.49 -0.88
C LEU A 161 -20.05 12.25 -1.84
N GLU A 162 -19.71 13.50 -2.11
CA GLU A 162 -20.35 14.29 -3.16
C GLU A 162 -20.10 13.67 -4.54
N GLU A 163 -20.91 14.05 -5.53
CA GLU A 163 -20.92 13.40 -6.85
C GLU A 163 -19.55 13.40 -7.56
N ASP A 164 -18.78 14.47 -7.37
CA ASP A 164 -17.47 14.74 -7.99
C ASP A 164 -16.28 14.52 -7.02
N GLU A 165 -16.52 13.94 -5.84
CA GLU A 165 -15.50 13.75 -4.80
C GLU A 165 -14.91 12.33 -4.81
N PHE A 166 -13.60 12.23 -4.57
CA PHE A 166 -12.91 10.96 -4.33
C PHE A 166 -12.12 10.99 -3.01
N VAL A 167 -11.99 9.83 -2.39
CA VAL A 167 -11.20 9.60 -1.17
C VAL A 167 -10.33 8.37 -1.36
N VAL A 168 -9.06 8.52 -1.04
CA VAL A 168 -8.08 7.42 -1.10
C VAL A 168 -7.84 6.89 0.30
N LYS A 169 -7.93 5.57 0.45
CA LYS A 169 -7.65 4.87 1.70
C LYS A 169 -6.49 3.90 1.53
N VAL A 170 -5.58 3.94 2.50
CA VAL A 170 -4.48 2.97 2.63
C VAL A 170 -4.68 2.17 3.91
N ARG A 171 -4.87 0.85 3.75
CA ARG A 171 -5.20 -0.08 4.86
C ARG A 171 -6.36 0.43 5.72
N GLY A 172 -7.45 0.84 5.07
CA GLY A 172 -8.67 1.37 5.72
C GLY A 172 -8.58 2.81 6.25
N VAL A 173 -7.40 3.44 6.28
CA VAL A 173 -7.23 4.83 6.76
C VAL A 173 -7.31 5.80 5.59
N ARG A 174 -8.14 6.84 5.70
CA ARG A 174 -8.20 7.93 4.72
C ARG A 174 -6.87 8.70 4.72
N VAL A 175 -6.23 8.75 3.55
CA VAL A 175 -4.91 9.40 3.36
C VAL A 175 -4.95 10.54 2.33
N GLY A 176 -6.00 10.61 1.51
CA GLY A 176 -6.20 11.70 0.56
C GLY A 176 -7.68 11.88 0.24
N LYS A 177 -8.04 13.11 -0.10
CA LYS A 177 -9.38 13.51 -0.56
C LYS A 177 -9.19 14.56 -1.66
N GLY A 178 -10.01 14.52 -2.69
CA GLY A 178 -10.00 15.53 -3.75
C GLY A 178 -11.31 15.55 -4.52
N THR A 179 -11.41 16.50 -5.43
CA THR A 179 -12.56 16.65 -6.34
C THR A 179 -12.06 16.57 -7.77
N VAL A 180 -12.77 15.85 -8.62
CA VAL A 180 -12.45 15.71 -10.03
C VAL A 180 -13.70 15.99 -10.86
N PHE A 181 -13.54 16.62 -12.02
CA PHE A 181 -14.65 17.00 -12.89
C PHE A 181 -14.65 16.10 -14.15
N PRO A 182 -15.52 15.08 -14.26
CA PRO A 182 -15.46 14.09 -15.35
C PRO A 182 -15.51 14.65 -16.78
N LYS A 183 -16.17 15.80 -16.97
CA LYS A 183 -16.37 16.41 -18.29
C LYS A 183 -15.33 17.49 -18.63
N ARG A 184 -14.32 17.67 -17.80
CA ARG A 184 -13.25 18.66 -17.98
C ARG A 184 -11.91 17.96 -18.13
N PHE A 185 -10.96 18.69 -18.71
CA PHE A 185 -9.57 18.29 -18.77
C PHE A 185 -8.75 19.18 -17.85
N LEU A 186 -7.61 18.68 -17.38
CA LEU A 186 -6.68 19.43 -16.58
C LEU A 186 -5.49 19.85 -17.43
N ALA A 187 -5.25 21.16 -17.54
CA ALA A 187 -4.05 21.71 -18.15
C ALA A 187 -2.98 21.93 -17.08
N LEU A 188 -1.86 21.21 -17.19
CA LEU A 188 -0.71 21.28 -16.29
C LEU A 188 0.38 22.17 -16.86
N ALA A 189 0.84 23.14 -16.08
CA ALA A 189 2.03 23.90 -16.40
C ALA A 189 3.26 23.16 -15.88
N ARG A 190 3.98 22.44 -16.76
CA ARG A 190 5.29 21.86 -16.41
C ARG A 190 6.43 22.87 -16.49
N ARG A 191 6.24 23.97 -17.23
CA ARG A 191 7.24 25.01 -17.34
C ARG A 191 6.93 26.14 -16.37
N PRO A 192 7.94 26.64 -15.64
CA PRO A 192 7.81 27.88 -14.91
C PRO A 192 7.41 28.98 -15.91
N PHE A 193 6.52 29.90 -15.51
CA PHE A 193 6.10 31.07 -16.29
C PHE A 193 5.04 30.88 -17.42
N LEU A 194 4.35 29.75 -17.52
CA LEU A 194 3.17 29.69 -18.40
C LEU A 194 2.04 30.58 -17.82
N LYS A 195 1.61 31.58 -18.61
CA LYS A 195 0.54 32.50 -18.21
C LYS A 195 -0.76 31.72 -18.01
N PRO A 196 -1.55 32.01 -16.95
CA PRO A 196 -2.84 31.38 -16.73
C PRO A 196 -3.67 31.41 -18.01
N LEU A 197 -4.25 30.27 -18.41
CA LEU A 197 -5.20 30.23 -19.50
C LEU A 197 -6.33 31.21 -19.18
N ALA A 198 -6.49 32.23 -20.04
CA ALA A 198 -7.52 33.26 -19.92
C ALA A 198 -8.90 32.71 -20.33
N THR A 199 -9.32 31.61 -19.71
CA THR A 199 -10.62 30.97 -19.93
C THR A 199 -11.42 30.96 -18.64
N GLU A 200 -12.71 30.61 -18.72
CA GLU A 200 -13.60 30.35 -17.57
C GLU A 200 -13.18 29.06 -16.82
N SER A 201 -11.90 28.98 -16.48
CA SER A 201 -11.30 27.89 -15.74
C SER A 201 -11.78 27.96 -14.30
N VAL A 202 -12.19 26.81 -13.76
CA VAL A 202 -12.40 26.68 -12.31
C VAL A 202 -11.02 26.80 -11.66
N ALA A 203 -10.99 27.45 -10.50
CA ALA A 203 -9.80 27.83 -9.74
C ALA A 203 -8.67 26.79 -9.76
N PRO A 204 -7.40 27.22 -9.71
CA PRO A 204 -6.26 26.32 -9.76
C PRO A 204 -6.40 25.25 -8.68
N SER A 205 -6.38 23.98 -9.08
CA SER A 205 -6.22 22.89 -8.12
C SER A 205 -4.74 22.79 -7.82
N LEU A 206 -4.39 22.90 -6.54
CA LEU A 206 -3.07 22.46 -6.08
C LEU A 206 -3.01 20.95 -6.33
N LEU A 207 -2.12 20.56 -7.22
CA LEU A 207 -1.92 19.18 -7.63
C LEU A 207 -0.80 18.55 -6.82
N PRO A 208 -0.64 17.23 -6.96
CA PRO A 208 0.52 16.55 -6.45
C PRO A 208 1.82 17.27 -6.80
N TYR A 209 2.81 17.25 -5.89
CA TYR A 209 4.10 17.91 -6.09
C TYR A 209 4.02 19.45 -6.22
N GLY A 210 2.91 20.05 -5.76
CA GLY A 210 2.67 21.50 -5.77
C GLY A 210 2.61 22.12 -7.17
N VAL A 211 2.33 21.32 -8.20
CA VAL A 211 2.09 21.82 -9.54
C VAL A 211 0.74 22.55 -9.57
N THR A 212 0.67 23.66 -10.31
CA THR A 212 -0.60 24.34 -10.55
C THR A 212 -1.21 23.88 -11.87
N GLY A 213 -2.50 23.55 -11.83
CA GLY A 213 -3.23 23.17 -13.03
C GLY A 213 -4.63 23.76 -13.06
N TRP A 214 -5.14 23.93 -14.27
CA TRP A 214 -6.43 24.57 -14.54
C TRP A 214 -7.38 23.61 -15.23
N TRP A 215 -8.63 23.57 -14.75
CA TRP A 215 -9.68 22.78 -15.37
C TRP A 215 -10.23 23.48 -16.61
N ILE A 216 -9.90 22.96 -17.78
CA ILE A 216 -10.30 23.47 -19.10
C ILE A 216 -11.43 22.63 -19.71
N ARG A 217 -12.18 23.22 -20.65
CA ARG A 217 -13.20 22.50 -21.42
C ARG A 217 -12.57 21.79 -22.61
N ARG A 218 -13.25 20.77 -23.15
CA ARG A 218 -12.81 20.04 -24.36
C ARG A 218 -12.35 20.91 -25.55
N PRO A 219 -13.06 21.99 -25.96
CA PRO A 219 -12.61 22.83 -27.08
C PRO A 219 -11.32 23.61 -26.81
N GLU A 220 -10.94 23.79 -25.55
CA GLU A 220 -9.74 24.52 -25.14
C GLU A 220 -8.48 23.61 -25.14
N ARG A 221 -8.67 22.30 -25.33
CA ARG A 221 -7.58 21.31 -25.27
C ARG A 221 -6.48 21.57 -26.29
N GLU A 222 -6.84 21.70 -27.58
CA GLU A 222 -5.85 21.94 -28.64
C GLU A 222 -5.09 23.24 -28.43
N MET A 223 -5.77 24.27 -27.92
CA MET A 223 -5.14 25.54 -27.56
C MET A 223 -4.16 25.35 -26.40
N ALA A 224 -4.53 24.64 -25.34
CA ALA A 224 -3.65 24.40 -24.20
C ALA A 224 -2.39 23.61 -24.61
N GLU A 225 -2.55 22.53 -25.39
CA GLU A 225 -1.44 21.74 -25.93
C GLU A 225 -0.50 22.60 -26.80
N ALA A 226 -1.06 23.47 -27.67
CA ALA A 226 -0.28 24.40 -28.49
C ALA A 226 0.51 25.44 -27.68
N HIS A 227 0.03 25.80 -26.47
CA HIS A 227 0.73 26.69 -25.55
C HIS A 227 1.73 25.96 -24.65
N GLY A 228 1.93 24.65 -24.85
CA GLY A 228 2.90 23.84 -24.11
C GLY A 228 2.39 23.32 -22.76
N TYR A 229 1.07 23.35 -22.51
CA TYR A 229 0.48 22.67 -21.37
C TYR A 229 0.34 21.18 -21.64
N GLU A 230 0.62 20.35 -20.63
CA GLU A 230 0.24 18.94 -20.66
C GLU A 230 -1.24 18.84 -20.28
N VAL A 231 -2.06 18.22 -21.14
CA VAL A 231 -3.49 18.07 -20.89
C VAL A 231 -3.79 16.65 -20.45
N LEU A 232 -4.35 16.51 -19.25
CA LEU A 232 -4.78 15.24 -18.68
C LEU A 232 -6.30 15.15 -18.63
N ASP A 233 -6.80 13.92 -18.77
CA ASP A 233 -8.19 13.59 -18.53
C ASP A 233 -8.45 13.28 -17.03
N MET A 234 -9.69 12.93 -16.71
CA MET A 234 -10.10 12.57 -15.36
C MET A 234 -9.25 11.42 -14.80
N VAL A 235 -9.00 10.37 -15.59
CA VAL A 235 -8.24 9.19 -15.17
C VAL A 235 -6.78 9.56 -14.92
N GLY A 236 -6.15 10.30 -15.83
CA GLY A 236 -4.78 10.77 -15.68
C GLY A 236 -4.59 11.64 -14.43
N PHE A 237 -5.52 12.54 -14.15
CA PHE A 237 -5.53 13.31 -12.90
C PHE A 237 -5.62 12.41 -11.66
N LEU A 238 -6.55 11.45 -11.64
CA LEU A 238 -6.67 10.51 -10.52
C LEU A 238 -5.36 9.74 -10.33
N VAL A 239 -4.78 9.20 -11.41
CA VAL A 239 -3.53 8.44 -11.39
C VAL A 239 -2.38 9.25 -10.82
N LEU A 240 -2.24 10.54 -11.16
CA LEU A 240 -1.23 11.42 -10.55
C LEU A 240 -1.39 11.52 -9.03
N HIS A 241 -2.62 11.71 -8.55
CA HIS A 241 -2.91 11.75 -7.11
C HIS A 241 -2.66 10.40 -6.43
N LEU A 242 -3.05 9.30 -7.07
CA LEU A 242 -2.79 7.96 -6.56
C LEU A 242 -1.29 7.69 -6.46
N GLU A 243 -0.51 8.10 -7.47
CA GLU A 243 0.94 7.97 -7.49
C GLU A 243 1.59 8.68 -6.31
N GLU A 244 1.26 9.95 -6.09
CA GLU A 244 1.78 10.73 -4.96
C GLU A 244 1.43 10.09 -3.63
N ILE A 245 0.17 9.72 -3.43
CA ILE A 245 -0.29 9.09 -2.18
C ILE A 245 0.48 7.79 -1.93
N VAL A 246 0.70 6.99 -2.97
CA VAL A 246 1.49 5.77 -2.88
C VAL A 246 2.93 6.07 -2.49
N ARG A 247 3.59 7.04 -3.14
CA ARG A 247 4.97 7.43 -2.82
C ARG A 247 5.08 7.90 -1.37
N LEU A 248 4.22 8.82 -0.94
CA LEU A 248 4.18 9.31 0.45
C LEU A 248 3.93 8.20 1.49
N ASN A 249 3.23 7.14 1.08
CA ASN A 249 2.93 5.98 1.93
C ASN A 249 3.81 4.75 1.61
N ALA A 250 4.90 4.88 0.83
CA ALA A 250 5.70 3.75 0.38
C ALA A 250 6.21 2.88 1.55
N ALA A 251 6.77 3.52 2.58
CA ALA A 251 7.23 2.84 3.79
C ALA A 251 6.09 2.12 4.55
N ARG A 252 4.86 2.64 4.50
CA ARG A 252 3.68 2.02 5.11
C ARG A 252 3.20 0.84 4.28
N LEU A 253 3.21 0.97 2.95
CA LEU A 253 2.80 -0.05 2.00
C LEU A 253 3.76 -1.24 1.96
N PHE A 254 5.06 -1.01 2.21
CA PHE A 254 6.07 -2.06 2.24
C PHE A 254 5.87 -3.05 3.41
N GLY A 255 5.21 -4.16 3.13
CA GLY A 255 4.86 -5.23 4.07
C GLY A 255 5.88 -6.38 4.08
N ARG A 256 5.48 -7.51 4.67
CA ARG A 256 6.28 -8.75 4.62
C ARG A 256 6.19 -9.40 3.25
N GLN A 257 5.01 -9.36 2.64
CA GLN A 257 4.77 -9.86 1.30
C GLN A 257 5.67 -9.14 0.28
N GLN A 258 5.70 -7.80 0.30
CA GLN A 258 6.56 -7.01 -0.60
C GLN A 258 8.04 -7.35 -0.42
N LEU A 259 8.50 -7.56 0.83
CA LEU A 259 9.86 -8.00 1.09
C LEU A 259 10.12 -9.39 0.51
N GLN A 260 9.19 -10.33 0.66
CA GLN A 260 9.35 -11.69 0.11
C GLN A 260 9.41 -11.65 -1.41
N GLU A 261 8.49 -10.94 -2.08
CA GLU A 261 8.49 -10.78 -3.54
C GLU A 261 9.81 -10.19 -4.05
N LEU A 262 10.35 -9.18 -3.36
CA LEU A 262 11.63 -8.58 -3.69
C LEU A 262 12.79 -9.56 -3.51
N LEU A 263 12.83 -10.31 -2.39
CA LEU A 263 13.86 -11.31 -2.13
C LEU A 263 13.80 -12.51 -3.09
N ASP A 264 12.59 -12.95 -3.45
CA ASP A 264 12.39 -14.05 -4.37
C ASP A 264 12.90 -13.68 -5.77
N GLN A 265 12.68 -12.44 -6.21
CA GLN A 265 13.28 -11.90 -7.45
C GLN A 265 14.79 -11.79 -7.36
N THR A 266 15.35 -11.31 -6.24
CA THR A 266 16.80 -11.28 -6.07
C THR A 266 17.40 -12.69 -6.08
N ARG A 267 16.69 -13.68 -5.55
CA ARG A 267 17.16 -15.08 -5.52
C ARG A 267 17.26 -15.70 -6.92
N THR A 268 16.50 -15.22 -7.91
CA THR A 268 16.66 -15.70 -9.29
C THR A 268 17.92 -15.17 -9.96
N ILE A 269 18.45 -14.04 -9.48
CA ILE A 269 19.63 -13.37 -10.05
C ILE A 269 20.90 -13.73 -9.26
N ALA A 270 20.86 -13.57 -7.93
CA ALA A 270 21.98 -13.78 -7.01
C ALA A 270 21.59 -14.69 -5.82
N PRO A 271 21.30 -15.99 -6.04
CA PRO A 271 20.83 -16.90 -4.99
C PRO A 271 21.82 -17.07 -3.83
N SER A 272 23.12 -17.15 -4.11
CA SER A 272 24.17 -17.32 -3.10
C SER A 272 24.25 -16.14 -2.15
N LEU A 273 24.11 -14.92 -2.65
CA LEU A 273 24.14 -13.69 -1.84
C LEU A 273 22.93 -13.62 -0.89
N VAL A 274 21.75 -13.99 -1.39
CA VAL A 274 20.54 -14.00 -0.54
C VAL A 274 20.65 -15.03 0.58
N GLU A 275 21.18 -16.22 0.28
CA GLU A 275 21.34 -17.30 1.27
C GLU A 275 22.39 -17.00 2.34
N GLU A 276 23.48 -16.35 1.94
CA GLU A 276 24.53 -15.89 2.86
C GLU A 276 24.03 -14.76 3.77
N VAL A 277 23.35 -13.75 3.21
CA VAL A 277 22.93 -12.58 4.00
C VAL A 277 21.68 -12.87 4.83
N ILE A 278 20.73 -13.66 4.32
CA ILE A 278 19.42 -13.87 4.92
C ILE A 278 19.10 -15.38 5.05
N PRO A 279 18.84 -15.89 6.28
CA PRO A 279 18.74 -15.18 7.54
C PRO A 279 20.06 -15.09 8.33
N GLU A 280 21.17 -15.59 7.81
CA GLU A 280 22.39 -15.86 8.60
C GLU A 280 23.03 -14.58 9.16
N MET A 281 23.23 -13.55 8.32
CA MET A 281 23.80 -12.26 8.76
C MET A 281 22.72 -11.28 9.26
N LEU A 282 21.55 -11.27 8.62
CA LEU A 282 20.49 -10.31 8.88
C LEU A 282 19.11 -10.98 8.88
N SER A 283 18.38 -10.83 9.99
CA SER A 283 16.99 -11.29 10.04
C SER A 283 16.11 -10.53 9.02
N PRO A 284 15.13 -11.18 8.35
CA PRO A 284 14.19 -10.52 7.44
C PRO A 284 13.45 -9.34 8.08
N ARG A 285 13.18 -9.41 9.40
CA ARG A 285 12.56 -8.32 10.15
C ARG A 285 13.45 -7.08 10.21
N LYS A 286 14.77 -7.24 10.37
CA LYS A 286 15.71 -6.11 10.41
C LYS A 286 15.84 -5.52 9.01
N LEU A 287 15.97 -6.35 7.98
CA LEU A 287 15.97 -5.88 6.59
C LEU A 287 14.71 -5.07 6.25
N GLN A 288 13.53 -5.58 6.61
CA GLN A 288 12.27 -4.86 6.41
C GLN A 288 12.29 -3.45 7.03
N LYS A 289 12.86 -3.32 8.24
CA LYS A 289 12.96 -2.01 8.91
C LYS A 289 13.89 -1.06 8.16
N VAL A 290 15.02 -1.57 7.68
CA VAL A 290 16.02 -0.79 6.94
C VAL A 290 15.44 -0.32 5.61
N LEU A 291 14.85 -1.21 4.80
CA LEU A 291 14.22 -0.86 3.52
C LEU A 291 13.05 0.12 3.70
N ARG A 292 12.29 0.00 4.79
CA ARG A 292 11.27 1.00 5.12
C ARG A 292 11.84 2.37 5.43
N LEU A 293 13.02 2.47 6.03
CA LEU A 293 13.67 3.76 6.27
C LEU A 293 14.11 4.39 4.94
N LEU A 294 14.69 3.59 4.04
CA LEU A 294 15.04 4.01 2.69
C LEU A 294 13.80 4.51 1.91
N LEU A 295 12.74 3.69 1.84
CA LEU A 295 11.49 4.06 1.16
C LEU A 295 10.79 5.28 1.78
N ARG A 296 10.98 5.52 3.08
CA ARG A 296 10.41 6.70 3.75
C ARG A 296 11.01 7.99 3.19
N GLU A 297 12.27 7.94 2.77
CA GLU A 297 13.01 9.05 2.18
C GLU A 297 13.01 8.98 0.63
N GLN A 298 12.09 8.20 0.03
CA GLN A 298 11.98 7.97 -1.42
C GLN A 298 13.23 7.34 -2.07
N VAL A 299 14.06 6.64 -1.29
CA VAL A 299 15.23 5.92 -1.80
C VAL A 299 14.76 4.61 -2.46
N PRO A 300 15.14 4.34 -3.72
CA PRO A 300 14.82 3.09 -4.39
C PRO A 300 15.44 1.89 -3.69
N VAL A 301 14.68 0.79 -3.58
CA VAL A 301 15.14 -0.49 -3.04
C VAL A 301 15.15 -1.60 -4.10
N ARG A 302 15.14 -1.22 -5.39
CA ARG A 302 15.14 -2.14 -6.53
C ARG A 302 16.49 -2.87 -6.71
N ASP A 303 17.59 -2.19 -6.38
CA ASP A 303 18.94 -2.74 -6.51
C ASP A 303 19.31 -3.53 -5.25
N MET A 304 18.72 -4.71 -5.14
CA MET A 304 18.91 -5.57 -3.98
C MET A 304 20.29 -6.22 -3.92
N GLU A 305 21.01 -6.33 -5.04
CA GLU A 305 22.38 -6.86 -5.06
C GLU A 305 23.30 -5.90 -4.29
N THR A 306 23.35 -4.63 -4.72
CA THR A 306 24.13 -3.59 -4.02
C THR A 306 23.72 -3.46 -2.55
N ILE A 307 22.41 -3.55 -2.25
CA ILE A 307 21.90 -3.49 -0.89
C ILE A 307 22.42 -4.67 -0.05
N LEU A 308 22.35 -5.90 -0.55
CA LEU A 308 22.77 -7.08 0.21
C LEU A 308 24.29 -7.15 0.36
N GLU A 309 25.06 -6.78 -0.67
CA GLU A 309 26.53 -6.68 -0.60
C GLU A 309 26.97 -5.66 0.46
N THR A 310 26.37 -4.48 0.45
CA THR A 310 26.65 -3.45 1.47
C THR A 310 26.25 -3.92 2.86
N ILE A 311 25.17 -4.70 2.99
CA ILE A 311 24.80 -5.30 4.28
C ILE A 311 25.87 -6.30 4.73
N SER A 312 26.38 -7.18 3.86
CA SER A 312 27.43 -8.13 4.24
C SER A 312 28.70 -7.42 4.74
N ASP A 313 29.07 -6.29 4.13
CA ASP A 313 30.26 -5.53 4.53
C ASP A 313 30.10 -4.88 5.92
N TRP A 314 28.94 -4.26 6.19
CA TRP A 314 28.76 -3.39 7.35
C TRP A 314 28.03 -4.03 8.53
N GLN A 315 27.40 -5.20 8.37
CA GLN A 315 26.50 -5.77 9.38
C GLN A 315 27.19 -6.13 10.71
N HIS A 316 28.50 -6.40 10.71
CA HIS A 316 29.26 -6.67 11.93
C HIS A 316 29.56 -5.41 12.75
N GLU A 317 29.77 -4.29 12.06
CA GLU A 317 30.08 -2.99 12.67
C GLU A 317 28.81 -2.24 13.06
N VAL A 318 27.78 -2.27 12.20
CA VAL A 318 26.58 -1.44 12.30
C VAL A 318 25.38 -2.29 12.71
N ARG A 319 24.98 -2.15 13.97
CA ARG A 319 23.85 -2.93 14.53
C ARG A 319 22.50 -2.23 14.38
N GLU A 320 22.48 -0.90 14.40
CA GLU A 320 21.25 -0.12 14.40
C GLU A 320 20.71 0.05 12.96
N PRO A 321 19.41 -0.21 12.69
CA PRO A 321 18.84 -0.13 11.34
C PRO A 321 18.97 1.24 10.66
N ARG A 322 19.03 2.34 11.42
CA ARG A 322 19.15 3.70 10.88
C ARG A 322 20.54 3.97 10.35
N GLU A 323 21.57 3.64 11.14
CA GLU A 323 22.96 3.77 10.72
C GLU A 323 23.24 2.89 9.49
N LEU A 324 22.65 1.69 9.44
CA LEU A 324 22.75 0.82 8.26
C LEU A 324 22.05 1.43 7.04
N ALA A 325 20.91 2.10 7.23
CA ALA A 325 20.24 2.82 6.14
C ALA A 325 21.10 3.98 5.61
N ASP A 326 21.81 4.72 6.46
CA ASP A 326 22.71 5.79 6.00
C ASP A 326 23.90 5.21 5.19
N LYS A 327 24.44 4.04 5.59
CA LYS A 327 25.46 3.34 4.78
C LYS A 327 24.93 2.87 3.43
N LEU A 328 23.71 2.33 3.40
CA LEU A 328 23.06 1.92 2.16
C LEU A 328 22.76 3.10 1.24
N ARG A 329 22.42 4.26 1.80
CA ARG A 329 22.25 5.48 0.98
C ARG A 329 23.54 5.89 0.29
N LEU A 330 24.68 5.81 0.98
CA LEU A 330 25.99 6.06 0.37
C LEU A 330 26.30 5.07 -0.76
N ALA A 331 26.00 3.78 -0.57
CA ALA A 331 26.16 2.79 -1.63
C ALA A 331 25.24 3.05 -2.83
N LEU A 332 24.05 3.60 -2.60
CA LEU A 332 23.06 3.96 -3.62
C LEU A 332 23.18 5.42 -4.10
N ALA A 333 24.26 6.11 -3.76
CA ALA A 333 24.38 7.55 -3.96
C ALA A 333 24.25 7.99 -5.42
N SER A 334 24.85 7.23 -6.36
CA SER A 334 24.72 7.50 -7.80
C SER A 334 23.25 7.53 -8.25
N VAL A 335 22.45 6.55 -7.81
CA VAL A 335 21.02 6.48 -8.13
C VAL A 335 20.24 7.63 -7.49
N LEU A 336 20.62 8.06 -6.28
CA LEU A 336 19.97 9.16 -5.58
C LEU A 336 20.23 10.50 -6.26
N VAL A 337 21.48 10.75 -6.66
CA VAL A 337 21.89 11.99 -7.32
C VAL A 337 21.29 12.07 -8.72
N GLU A 338 21.35 11.00 -9.52
CA GLU A 338 20.76 10.94 -10.87
C GLU A 338 19.27 11.33 -10.86
N ARG A 339 18.51 10.85 -9.87
CA ARG A 339 17.07 11.17 -9.75
C ARG A 339 16.78 12.63 -9.41
N CYS A 340 17.77 13.33 -8.88
CA CYS A 340 17.66 14.73 -8.46
C CYS A 340 18.21 15.70 -9.51
N GLN A 341 18.85 15.19 -10.57
CA GLN A 341 19.40 15.99 -11.66
C GLN A 341 18.30 16.58 -12.55
N ASN A 342 18.60 17.73 -13.14
CA ASN A 342 17.75 18.36 -14.15
C ASN A 342 17.96 17.73 -15.55
N GLU A 343 17.22 18.21 -16.55
CA GLU A 343 17.34 17.74 -17.96
C GLU A 343 18.76 17.91 -18.56
N GLN A 344 19.63 18.69 -17.91
CA GLN A 344 21.01 18.95 -18.32
C GLN A 344 22.03 18.09 -17.57
N ASN A 345 21.58 17.09 -16.80
CA ASN A 345 22.40 16.24 -15.93
C ASN A 345 23.22 17.03 -14.89
N THR A 346 22.71 18.17 -14.45
CA THR A 346 23.32 18.97 -13.38
C THR A 346 22.48 18.88 -12.12
N LEU A 347 23.14 18.70 -10.98
CA LEU A 347 22.49 18.67 -9.68
C LEU A 347 22.40 20.09 -9.12
N GLU A 348 21.19 20.66 -9.14
CA GLU A 348 20.90 21.94 -8.53
C GLU A 348 20.53 21.75 -7.05
N VAL A 349 21.28 22.39 -6.13
CA VAL A 349 21.07 22.26 -4.69
C VAL A 349 20.95 23.59 -3.97
N ILE A 350 20.15 23.57 -2.91
CA ILE A 350 20.08 24.61 -1.89
C ILE A 350 21.07 24.24 -0.78
N LEU A 351 22.05 25.10 -0.55
CA LEU A 351 23.06 24.92 0.49
C LEU A 351 22.59 25.53 1.81
N LEU A 352 23.05 24.97 2.93
CA LEU A 352 22.97 25.62 4.23
C LEU A 352 24.22 26.45 4.48
N ASP A 353 24.05 27.62 5.12
CA ASP A 353 25.19 28.40 5.57
C ASP A 353 26.07 27.62 6.57
N PRO A 354 27.41 27.60 6.43
CA PRO A 354 28.29 26.85 7.33
C PRO A 354 28.09 27.20 8.81
N ALA A 355 27.79 28.45 9.15
CA ALA A 355 27.52 28.84 10.55
C ALA A 355 26.17 28.27 11.03
N LEU A 356 25.16 28.22 10.16
CA LEU A 356 23.89 27.55 10.43
C LEU A 356 24.08 26.04 10.60
N GLU A 357 24.87 25.38 9.75
CA GLU A 357 25.18 23.95 9.91
C GLU A 357 25.91 23.66 11.22
N SER A 358 26.89 24.48 11.58
CA SER A 358 27.60 24.41 12.88
C SER A 358 26.62 24.55 14.05
N ALA A 359 25.72 25.53 13.99
CA ALA A 359 24.69 25.74 15.01
C ALA A 359 23.72 24.55 15.12
N LEU A 360 23.23 24.02 13.99
CA LEU A 360 22.35 22.86 13.96
C LEU A 360 23.04 21.59 14.47
N SER A 361 24.32 21.41 14.14
CA SER A 361 25.13 20.28 14.59
C SER A 361 25.29 20.28 16.11
N ARG A 362 25.47 21.45 16.73
CA ARG A 362 25.52 21.60 18.20
C ARG A 362 24.18 21.28 18.88
N LEU A 363 23.06 21.42 18.16
CA LEU A 363 21.71 21.14 18.66
C LEU A 363 21.26 19.69 18.44
N LEU A 364 22.09 18.85 17.83
CA LEU A 364 21.81 17.43 17.69
C LEU A 364 21.76 16.75 19.05
N ARG A 365 20.65 16.05 19.30
CA ARG A 365 20.44 15.27 20.52
C ARG A 365 20.13 13.82 20.16
N ASN A 366 20.81 12.91 20.83
CA ASN A 366 20.46 11.49 20.83
C ASN A 366 19.28 11.30 21.77
N VAL A 367 18.07 11.09 21.23
CA VAL A 367 16.87 10.90 22.06
C VAL A 367 16.80 9.46 22.56
N ASN A 368 16.99 8.49 21.67
CA ASN A 368 16.90 7.04 21.94
C ASN A 368 17.26 6.23 20.68
N ARG A 369 17.69 4.97 20.88
CA ARG A 369 18.13 4.06 19.78
C ARG A 369 17.11 3.89 18.65
N SER A 370 15.81 4.01 18.93
CA SER A 370 14.74 3.86 17.94
C SER A 370 14.47 5.10 17.09
N VAL A 371 14.58 6.30 17.68
CA VAL A 371 14.31 7.57 17.00
C VAL A 371 15.58 8.12 16.34
N GLY A 372 16.75 7.80 16.88
CA GLY A 372 18.05 8.27 16.39
C GLY A 372 18.35 9.69 16.84
N MET A 373 19.20 10.38 16.08
CA MET A 373 19.49 11.79 16.25
C MET A 373 18.28 12.63 15.86
N THR A 374 17.99 13.66 16.66
CA THR A 374 16.96 14.66 16.33
C THR A 374 17.49 16.07 16.64
N LEU A 375 16.92 17.06 15.97
CA LEU A 375 17.24 18.47 16.20
C LEU A 375 16.50 18.99 17.44
N GLY A 376 17.25 19.30 18.49
CA GLY A 376 16.75 19.85 19.75
C GLY A 376 16.38 21.34 19.66
N LEU A 377 15.60 21.72 18.65
CA LEU A 377 15.22 23.10 18.38
C LEU A 377 14.10 23.59 19.28
N THR A 378 14.18 24.85 19.71
CA THR A 378 13.03 25.55 20.30
C THR A 378 11.95 25.79 19.24
N PRO A 379 10.66 25.97 19.61
CA PRO A 379 9.59 26.24 18.65
C PRO A 379 9.86 27.46 17.76
N LYS A 380 10.49 28.51 18.31
CA LYS A 380 10.88 29.72 17.56
C LYS A 380 11.93 29.40 16.50
N GLN A 381 13.04 28.77 16.90
CA GLN A 381 14.11 28.36 15.97
C GLN A 381 13.59 27.44 14.87
N ARG A 382 12.72 26.50 15.23
CA ARG A 382 12.08 25.59 14.27
C ARG A 382 11.26 26.35 13.24
N SER A 383 10.41 27.29 13.67
CA SER A 383 9.57 28.07 12.76
C SER A 383 10.40 28.92 11.81
N VAL A 384 11.45 29.57 12.34
CA VAL A 384 12.32 30.44 11.55
C VAL A 384 13.09 29.64 10.50
N LEU A 385 13.68 28.50 10.89
CA LEU A 385 14.39 27.62 9.96
C LEU A 385 13.46 27.06 8.87
N LEU A 386 12.25 26.61 9.26
CA LEU A 386 11.28 26.09 8.30
C LEU A 386 10.83 27.16 7.31
N SER A 387 10.53 28.37 7.77
CA SER A 387 10.10 29.44 6.87
C SER A 387 11.20 29.86 5.89
N ALA A 388 12.46 29.93 6.32
CA ALA A 388 13.57 30.23 5.42
C ALA A 388 13.80 29.13 4.37
N LEU A 389 13.65 27.86 4.76
CA LEU A 389 13.73 26.73 3.82
C LEU A 389 12.52 26.67 2.88
N GLU A 390 11.33 26.96 3.38
CA GLU A 390 10.08 27.03 2.60
C GLU A 390 10.20 28.09 1.49
N GLU A 391 10.69 29.29 1.81
CA GLU A 391 10.86 30.38 0.84
C GLU A 391 11.81 29.99 -0.32
N GLU A 392 13.01 29.48 0.01
CA GLU A 392 13.99 29.05 -1.01
C GLU A 392 13.48 27.86 -1.84
N LEU A 393 12.78 26.90 -1.21
CA LEU A 393 12.21 25.74 -1.89
C LEU A 393 11.02 26.10 -2.79
N GLU A 394 10.18 27.06 -2.37
CA GLU A 394 9.09 27.58 -3.19
C GLU A 394 9.63 28.36 -4.40
N GLU A 395 10.68 29.17 -4.22
CA GLU A 395 11.34 29.85 -5.34
C GLU A 395 11.94 28.85 -6.34
N ALA A 396 12.63 27.81 -5.84
CA ALA A 396 13.14 26.72 -6.67
C ALA A 396 11.99 26.04 -7.45
N GLN A 397 10.87 25.76 -6.78
CA GLN A 397 9.69 25.17 -7.39
C GLN A 397 9.10 26.03 -8.51
N ILE A 398 8.92 27.33 -8.24
CA ILE A 398 8.37 28.30 -9.20
C ILE A 398 9.25 28.40 -10.43
N GLN A 399 10.55 28.16 -10.29
CA GLN A 399 11.53 28.16 -11.37
C GLN A 399 11.70 26.78 -12.04
N GLY A 400 10.90 25.78 -11.65
CA GLY A 400 10.95 24.43 -12.20
C GLY A 400 12.23 23.66 -11.84
N ARG A 401 12.92 24.08 -10.77
CA ARG A 401 14.17 23.50 -10.29
C ARG A 401 13.94 22.37 -9.30
N SER A 402 14.98 21.56 -9.11
CA SER A 402 14.95 20.44 -8.16
C SER A 402 14.92 20.95 -6.71
N GLN A 403 14.04 20.38 -5.88
CA GLN A 403 13.91 20.72 -4.47
C GLN A 403 14.87 19.90 -3.60
N VAL A 404 16.17 20.14 -3.75
CA VAL A 404 17.23 19.39 -3.07
C VAL A 404 17.96 20.29 -2.08
N VAL A 405 17.98 19.89 -0.81
CA VAL A 405 18.77 20.53 0.23
C VAL A 405 20.02 19.68 0.49
N LEU A 406 21.19 20.31 0.42
CA LEU A 406 22.46 19.67 0.73
C LEU A 406 22.91 20.01 2.15
N THR A 407 23.38 19.00 2.88
CA THR A 407 23.90 19.19 4.24
C THR A 407 24.99 18.19 4.62
N SER A 408 25.61 18.35 5.78
CA SER A 408 26.49 17.33 6.36
C SER A 408 25.78 15.99 6.65
N ALA A 409 26.50 14.87 6.57
CA ALA A 409 25.94 13.52 6.76
C ALA A 409 25.22 13.34 8.11
N ARG A 410 25.72 13.98 9.19
CA ARG A 410 25.11 13.91 10.53
C ARG A 410 23.79 14.69 10.65
N LEU A 411 23.62 15.75 9.85
CA LEU A 411 22.42 16.60 9.87
C LEU A 411 21.32 16.12 8.94
N ARG A 412 21.67 15.33 7.91
CA ARG A 412 20.77 14.87 6.85
C ARG A 412 19.47 14.23 7.38
N SER A 413 19.55 13.15 8.17
CA SER A 413 18.33 12.48 8.69
C SER A 413 17.51 13.37 9.62
N PRO A 414 18.11 14.06 10.61
CA PRO A 414 17.36 14.99 11.48
C PRO A 414 16.70 16.15 10.72
N LEU A 415 17.36 16.71 9.71
CA LEU A 415 16.82 17.78 8.88
C LEU A 415 15.68 17.28 7.98
N TRP A 416 15.85 16.11 7.35
CA TRP A 416 14.78 15.47 6.57
C TRP A 416 13.54 15.18 7.44
N GLN A 417 13.72 14.70 8.68
CA GLN A 417 12.60 14.48 9.60
C GLN A 417 11.86 15.78 9.95
N LEU A 418 12.58 16.90 10.02
CA LEU A 418 11.98 18.20 10.24
C LEU A 418 11.16 18.65 9.01
N LEU A 419 11.75 18.54 7.82
CA LEU A 419 11.16 19.01 6.57
C LEU A 419 9.99 18.15 6.09
N SER A 420 10.10 16.82 6.19
CA SER A 420 9.09 15.86 5.70
C SER A 420 7.68 16.06 6.27
N SER A 421 7.53 16.80 7.37
CA SER A 421 6.23 17.14 7.95
C SER A 421 5.47 18.24 7.20
N ARG A 422 6.19 19.14 6.51
CA ARG A 422 5.63 20.28 5.78
C ARG A 422 5.93 20.24 4.29
N LEU A 423 7.13 19.80 3.93
CA LEU A 423 7.65 19.73 2.57
C LEU A 423 7.99 18.27 2.25
N PRO A 424 7.00 17.43 1.97
CA PRO A 424 7.22 16.00 1.75
C PRO A 424 7.92 15.68 0.42
N HIS A 425 8.01 16.65 -0.50
CA HIS A 425 8.68 16.53 -1.80
C HIS A 425 10.16 16.94 -1.77
N CYS A 426 10.62 17.52 -0.66
CA CYS A 426 12.00 17.95 -0.53
C CYS A 426 12.92 16.75 -0.32
N HIS A 427 13.94 16.65 -1.17
CA HIS A 427 15.03 15.70 -1.02
C HIS A 427 16.15 16.32 -0.19
N VAL A 428 16.67 15.58 0.79
CA VAL A 428 17.81 16.02 1.60
C VAL A 428 18.96 15.07 1.33
N LEU A 429 20.02 15.59 0.71
CA LEU A 429 21.24 14.85 0.37
C LEU A 429 22.38 15.25 1.28
N SER A 430 23.36 14.36 1.44
CA SER A 430 24.61 14.69 2.14
C SER A 430 25.74 15.04 1.16
N HIS A 431 26.73 15.83 1.62
CA HIS A 431 27.95 16.07 0.85
C HIS A 431 28.65 14.75 0.45
N GLU A 432 28.69 13.77 1.35
CA GLU A 432 29.29 12.46 1.10
C GLU A 432 28.55 11.69 -0.02
N GLU A 433 27.23 11.82 -0.10
CA GLU A 433 26.43 11.19 -1.18
C GLU A 433 26.78 11.81 -2.54
N VAL A 434 26.93 13.14 -2.62
CA VAL A 434 27.28 13.81 -3.88
C VAL A 434 28.74 13.53 -4.28
N GLU A 435 29.66 13.51 -3.32
CA GLU A 435 31.06 13.17 -3.59
C GLU A 435 31.22 11.72 -4.09
N GLN A 436 30.46 10.79 -3.50
CA GLN A 436 30.48 9.38 -3.89
C GLN A 436 29.90 9.16 -5.29
N SER A 437 28.94 9.96 -5.74
CA SER A 437 28.38 9.84 -7.08
C SER A 437 29.35 10.33 -8.17
N GLY A 438 30.25 11.27 -7.84
CA GLY A 438 31.20 11.87 -8.78
C GLY A 438 30.59 12.86 -9.78
N GLU A 439 29.37 13.33 -9.50
CA GLU A 439 28.59 14.18 -10.42
C GLU A 439 28.85 15.68 -10.19
N HIS A 440 28.59 16.49 -11.22
CA HIS A 440 28.73 17.95 -11.12
C HIS A 440 27.52 18.58 -10.42
N MET A 441 27.81 19.41 -9.42
CA MET A 441 26.83 20.12 -8.60
C MET A 441 26.90 21.63 -8.86
N GLU A 442 25.73 22.25 -9.00
CA GLU A 442 25.57 23.71 -9.05
C GLU A 442 24.74 24.18 -7.84
N SER A 443 25.22 25.21 -7.15
CA SER A 443 24.48 25.82 -6.05
C SER A 443 23.51 26.85 -6.61
N THR A 444 22.22 26.65 -6.36
CA THR A 444 21.14 27.52 -6.85
C THR A 444 20.59 28.45 -5.77
N GLY A 445 20.76 28.11 -4.50
CA GLY A 445 20.33 28.92 -3.36
C GLY A 445 21.16 28.62 -2.12
N MET A 446 21.12 29.53 -1.14
CA MET A 446 21.83 29.37 0.13
C MET A 446 20.96 29.92 1.27
N VAL A 447 20.64 29.06 2.23
CA VAL A 447 19.86 29.44 3.41
C VAL A 447 20.81 30.04 4.43
N PHE A 448 20.76 31.36 4.56
CA PHE A 448 21.62 32.10 5.48
C PHE A 448 21.21 31.91 6.94
N HIS A 449 22.17 32.19 7.83
CA HIS A 449 21.95 32.18 9.27
C HIS A 449 20.80 33.12 9.66
N THR A 450 19.73 32.54 10.23
CA THR A 450 18.54 33.26 10.64
C THR A 450 18.59 33.69 12.11
N GLU A 451 17.90 34.79 12.45
CA GLU A 451 17.85 35.31 13.82
C GLU A 451 17.32 34.25 14.82
N GLY A 452 18.14 33.88 15.81
CA GLY A 452 17.78 32.90 16.85
C GLY A 452 18.69 31.68 16.94
N PHE A 453 19.63 31.54 16.00
CA PHE A 453 20.77 30.62 16.15
C PHE A 453 21.97 31.41 16.74
N PRO A 454 22.73 30.84 17.68
CA PRO A 454 23.91 31.52 18.20
C PRO A 454 24.99 31.55 17.12
N ALA A 455 25.43 32.75 16.74
CA ALA A 455 26.58 32.94 15.86
C ALA A 455 27.80 32.20 16.43
N ASP A 456 28.68 31.72 15.55
CA ASP A 456 29.96 31.15 15.97
C ASP A 456 30.75 32.23 16.71
N GLU A 457 30.79 32.16 18.04
CA GLU A 457 31.84 32.84 18.79
C GLU A 457 33.17 32.22 18.35
N PRO A 458 34.15 33.03 17.90
CA PRO A 458 35.45 32.49 17.53
C PRO A 458 36.04 31.79 18.74
N ILE A 459 36.45 30.54 18.54
CA ILE A 459 37.14 29.72 19.54
C ILE A 459 38.28 30.55 20.11
N GLU A 460 38.12 31.07 21.33
CA GLU A 460 39.21 31.67 22.07
C GLU A 460 40.31 30.62 22.15
N LYS A 461 41.46 30.94 21.55
CA LYS A 461 42.66 30.11 21.58
C LYS A 461 42.91 29.69 23.03
N GLU A 462 42.96 28.39 23.27
CA GLU A 462 43.36 27.83 24.57
C GLU A 462 44.60 28.59 25.10
N PRO A 463 44.64 28.95 26.39
CA PRO A 463 45.77 29.65 26.94
C PRO A 463 46.99 28.73 26.85
N THR A 464 47.98 29.15 26.06
CA THR A 464 49.30 28.53 25.97
C THR A 464 49.83 28.24 27.37
N PHE A 465 49.96 26.95 27.68
CA PHE A 465 50.57 26.44 28.90
C PHE A 465 51.99 27.05 29.00
N ARG A 466 52.18 28.00 29.92
CA ARG A 466 53.51 28.52 30.23
C ARG A 466 54.28 27.43 30.97
N GLU A 467 55.33 26.93 30.34
CA GLU A 467 56.33 26.07 30.96
C GLU A 467 56.91 26.75 32.22
N SER A 468 56.62 26.20 33.39
CA SER A 468 57.30 26.56 34.63
C SER A 468 58.62 25.79 34.72
N THR A 469 59.74 26.48 34.48
CA THR A 469 61.09 26.00 34.77
C THR A 469 61.27 25.78 36.29
N PRO A 470 61.81 24.65 36.78
CA PRO A 470 62.05 24.48 38.19
C PRO A 470 63.34 25.19 38.61
N ALA A 471 63.22 26.16 39.53
CA ALA A 471 64.36 26.81 40.17
C ALA A 471 65.06 25.84 41.12
N ARG A 472 66.31 25.49 40.77
CA ARG A 472 67.31 24.88 41.67
C ARG A 472 67.48 25.75 42.93
N LYS A 473 67.27 25.19 44.12
CA LYS A 473 67.83 25.72 45.37
C LYS A 473 68.97 24.81 45.85
N LYS A 474 70.08 25.49 46.19
CA LYS A 474 71.25 24.96 46.89
C LYS A 474 70.90 24.57 48.31
#